data_AF-A0A4D7HBI5-F1
#
_entry.id   AF-A0A4D7HBI5-F1
#
_cell.length_a   1.000
_cell.length_b   1.000
_cell.length_c   1.000
_cell.angle_alpha   90.00
_cell.angle_beta   90.00
_cell.angle_gamma   90.00
#
_symmetry.space_group_name_H-M   'P 1'
#
loop_
_entity.id
_entity.type
_entity.pdbx_description
1 polymer ?
#
loop_
_entity_poly.entity_id
_entity_poly.type
_entity_poly.pdbx_seq_one_letter_code
_entity_poly.pdbx_strand_id
1 'polypeptide(L)'
;MVSKRVLRVAGSATVALVALAGVVAAQQVPSPRSTPRFSPLVAVGGSFVFNLLVGGLLVVFVPDYLRRTTTRFRDDPVSTFLWGLLAFVVLVVGSILIITMIVTIPAMLVFGIVGNIIACVGIGMAIVGGGVDDSLLKPLAVGLLVVTLVSQIPILGLVVNFVIGMMGAGAMVNEFRDGR
;
A
#
# COMPACT_ATOMS: atom_id res chain seq x y z
N MET A 1 30.27 -20.04 -23.48
CA MET A 1 30.12 -20.30 -22.04
C MET A 1 30.05 -18.96 -21.31
N VAL A 2 28.84 -18.45 -21.04
CA VAL A 2 28.67 -17.14 -20.41
C VAL A 2 28.97 -17.25 -18.92
N SER A 3 29.93 -16.47 -18.44
CA SER A 3 30.39 -16.50 -17.05
C SER A 3 29.30 -16.07 -16.09
N LYS A 4 29.11 -16.84 -15.00
CA LYS A 4 28.12 -16.60 -13.92
C LYS A 4 28.19 -15.19 -13.31
N ARG A 5 29.29 -14.45 -13.52
CA ARG A 5 29.45 -13.05 -13.09
C ARG A 5 28.66 -12.06 -13.97
N VAL A 6 28.60 -12.28 -15.28
CA VAL A 6 27.88 -11.39 -16.22
C VAL A 6 26.37 -11.48 -15.99
N LEU A 7 25.87 -12.67 -15.68
CA LEU A 7 24.45 -12.90 -15.36
C LEU A 7 24.02 -12.22 -14.05
N ARG A 8 24.92 -12.14 -13.05
CA ARG A 8 24.63 -11.46 -11.78
C ARG A 8 24.64 -9.94 -11.91
N VAL A 9 25.53 -9.39 -12.73
CA VAL A 9 25.60 -7.94 -12.99
C VAL A 9 24.44 -7.46 -13.86
N ALA A 10 24.01 -8.26 -14.84
CA ALA A 10 22.83 -7.97 -15.66
C ALA A 10 21.52 -8.04 -14.83
N GLY A 11 21.43 -8.98 -13.89
CA GLY A 11 20.32 -9.08 -12.95
C GLY A 11 20.25 -7.90 -11.97
N SER A 12 21.39 -7.42 -11.46
CA SER A 12 21.40 -6.26 -10.57
C SER A 12 21.07 -4.95 -11.30
N ALA A 13 21.47 -4.82 -12.56
CA ALA A 13 21.17 -3.63 -13.38
C ALA A 13 19.66 -3.51 -13.70
N THR A 14 18.99 -4.63 -13.96
CA THR A 14 17.54 -4.67 -14.22
C THR A 14 16.73 -4.40 -12.96
N VAL A 15 17.14 -4.93 -11.80
CA VAL A 15 16.51 -4.62 -10.50
C VAL A 15 16.69 -3.14 -10.12
N ALA A 16 17.86 -2.56 -10.37
CA ALA A 16 18.10 -1.13 -10.13
C ALA A 16 17.22 -0.24 -11.03
N LEU A 17 17.05 -0.60 -12.30
CA LEU A 17 16.18 0.13 -13.24
C LEU A 17 14.69 0.04 -12.84
N VAL A 18 14.22 -1.10 -12.34
CA VAL A 18 12.84 -1.26 -11.85
C VAL A 18 12.59 -0.49 -10.55
N ALA A 19 13.57 -0.47 -9.63
CA ALA A 19 13.50 0.33 -8.42
C ALA A 19 13.46 1.84 -8.73
N LEU A 20 14.23 2.30 -9.72
CA LEU A 20 14.19 3.68 -10.21
C LEU A 20 12.88 4.01 -10.95
N ALA A 21 12.30 3.05 -11.70
CA ALA A 21 11.02 3.24 -12.37
C ALA A 21 9.86 3.44 -11.37
N GLY A 22 9.89 2.73 -10.23
CA GLY A 22 8.95 2.94 -9.13
C GLY A 22 9.05 4.34 -8.51
N VAL A 23 10.27 4.85 -8.35
CA VAL A 23 10.52 6.24 -7.87
C VAL A 23 10.03 7.27 -8.89
N VAL A 24 10.23 7.05 -10.19
CA VAL A 24 9.76 7.95 -11.26
C VAL A 24 8.23 7.96 -11.38
N ALA A 25 7.56 6.82 -11.22
CA ALA A 25 6.09 6.75 -11.20
C ALA A 25 5.50 7.48 -9.98
N ALA A 26 6.16 7.37 -8.82
CA ALA A 26 5.78 8.13 -7.62
C ALA A 26 6.09 9.63 -7.74
N GLN A 27 7.07 10.00 -8.57
CA GLN A 27 7.38 11.39 -8.95
C GLN A 27 6.62 11.83 -10.20
N GLN A 28 5.41 11.31 -10.46
CA GLN A 28 4.51 11.93 -11.44
C GLN A 28 4.36 13.42 -11.09
N VAL A 29 5.14 14.24 -11.80
CA VAL A 29 5.07 15.69 -11.78
C VAL A 29 3.62 15.97 -12.08
N PRO A 30 2.86 16.59 -11.15
CA PRO A 30 1.47 16.89 -11.41
C PRO A 30 1.44 17.65 -12.74
N SER A 31 0.79 17.08 -13.77
CA SER A 31 0.46 17.80 -14.99
C SER A 31 -0.02 19.17 -14.53
N PRO A 32 0.56 20.30 -14.99
CA PRO A 32 0.24 21.58 -14.41
C PRO A 32 -1.26 21.76 -14.53
N ARG A 33 -1.97 21.54 -13.41
CA ARG A 33 -3.34 22.02 -13.25
C ARG A 33 -3.22 23.46 -13.69
N SER A 34 -4.13 23.88 -14.55
CA SER A 34 -4.42 25.29 -14.79
C SER A 34 -4.91 25.89 -13.47
N THR A 35 -4.00 25.99 -12.49
CA THR A 35 -4.17 26.78 -11.31
C THR A 35 -4.33 28.19 -11.81
N PRO A 36 -5.40 28.89 -11.40
CA PRO A 36 -5.50 30.32 -11.64
C PRO A 36 -4.18 30.95 -11.17
N ARG A 37 -3.35 31.37 -12.13
CA ARG A 37 -2.08 32.03 -11.83
C ARG A 37 -2.43 33.43 -11.37
N PHE A 38 -2.74 33.54 -10.08
CA PHE A 38 -2.80 34.83 -9.44
C PHE A 38 -1.45 35.50 -9.59
N SER A 39 -1.45 36.83 -9.78
CA SER A 39 -0.21 37.61 -9.72
C SER A 39 0.54 37.26 -8.43
N PRO A 40 1.88 37.10 -8.45
CA PRO A 40 2.67 36.83 -7.25
C PRO A 40 2.33 37.77 -6.09
N LEU A 41 2.00 39.03 -6.39
CA LEU A 41 1.54 40.00 -5.40
C LEU A 41 0.22 39.61 -4.71
N VAL A 42 -0.72 39.04 -5.45
CA VAL A 42 -2.02 38.59 -4.93
C VAL A 42 -1.85 37.34 -4.08
N ALA A 43 -0.97 36.42 -4.47
CA ALA A 43 -0.65 35.22 -3.68
C ALA A 43 0.05 35.58 -2.36
N VAL A 44 1.02 36.50 -2.41
CA VAL A 44 1.71 37.01 -1.22
C VAL A 44 0.74 37.78 -0.32
N GLY A 45 -0.06 38.69 -0.89
CA GLY A 45 -1.06 39.45 -0.14
C GLY A 45 -2.11 38.56 0.52
N GLY A 46 -2.65 37.58 -0.21
CA GLY A 46 -3.64 36.64 0.29
C GLY A 46 -3.10 35.75 1.42
N SER A 47 -1.90 35.19 1.25
CA SER A 47 -1.26 34.39 2.29
C SER A 47 -0.89 35.22 3.52
N PHE A 48 -0.45 36.46 3.35
CA PHE A 48 -0.19 37.38 4.47
C PHE A 48 -1.47 37.66 5.26
N VAL A 49 -2.54 38.07 4.59
CA VAL A 49 -3.84 38.35 5.24
C VAL A 49 -4.37 37.10 5.94
N PHE A 50 -4.30 35.93 5.30
CA PHE A 50 -4.74 34.68 5.90
C PHE A 50 -3.94 34.33 7.15
N ASN A 51 -2.61 34.38 7.10
CA ASN A 51 -1.77 34.11 8.28
C ASN A 51 -2.00 35.15 9.39
N LEU A 52 -2.25 36.41 9.03
CA LEU A 52 -2.55 37.45 10.02
C LEU A 52 -3.92 37.21 10.67
N LEU A 53 -4.92 36.77 9.91
CA LEU A 53 -6.23 36.41 10.43
C LEU A 53 -6.11 35.19 11.36
N VAL A 54 -5.52 34.09 10.89
CA VAL A 54 -5.38 32.85 11.69
C VAL A 54 -4.49 33.08 12.91
N GLY A 55 -3.32 33.68 12.72
CA GLY A 55 -2.37 33.97 13.79
C GLY A 55 -2.92 34.99 14.78
N GLY A 56 -3.57 36.06 14.29
CA GLY A 56 -4.23 37.06 15.13
C GLY A 56 -5.37 36.47 15.93
N LEU A 57 -6.17 35.58 15.34
CA LEU A 57 -7.22 34.84 16.04
C LEU A 57 -6.62 33.99 17.17
N LEU A 58 -5.53 33.26 16.89
CA LEU A 58 -4.82 32.46 17.88
C LEU A 58 -4.33 33.30 19.08
N VAL A 59 -3.78 34.49 18.81
CA VAL A 59 -3.32 35.42 19.84
C VAL A 59 -4.46 35.88 20.74
N VAL A 60 -5.65 36.13 20.19
CA VAL A 60 -6.82 36.56 20.96
C VAL A 60 -7.41 35.41 21.77
N PHE A 61 -7.52 34.22 21.19
CA PHE A 61 -8.18 33.08 21.85
C PHE A 61 -7.28 32.36 22.86
N VAL A 62 -5.97 32.31 22.63
CA VAL A 62 -5.05 31.52 23.47
C VAL A 62 -3.73 32.25 23.78
N PRO A 63 -3.77 33.51 24.27
CA PRO A 63 -2.58 34.34 24.45
C PRO A 63 -1.53 33.72 25.38
N ASP A 64 -1.97 33.05 26.44
CA ASP A 64 -1.08 32.45 27.43
C ASP A 64 -0.31 31.25 26.86
N TYR A 65 -0.95 30.46 25.99
CA TYR A 65 -0.30 29.34 25.32
C TYR A 65 0.79 29.85 24.37
N LEU A 66 0.51 30.90 23.59
CA LEU A 66 1.51 31.50 22.71
C LEU A 66 2.69 32.06 23.51
N ARG A 67 2.43 32.85 24.58
CA ARG A 67 3.49 33.42 25.42
C ARG A 67 4.40 32.34 26.00
N ARG A 68 3.83 31.29 26.62
CA ARG A 68 4.60 30.18 27.21
C ARG A 68 5.41 29.43 26.15
N THR A 69 4.81 29.15 25.01
CA THR A 69 5.47 28.40 23.92
C THR A 69 6.58 29.21 23.27
N THR A 70 6.38 30.53 23.07
CA THR A 70 7.41 31.42 22.53
C THR A 70 8.58 31.61 23.51
N THR A 71 8.32 31.69 24.82
CA THR A 71 9.38 31.70 25.83
C THR A 71 10.18 30.41 25.78
N ARG A 72 9.51 29.25 25.75
CA ARG A 72 10.19 27.95 25.68
C ARG A 72 11.01 27.76 24.39
N PHE A 73 10.51 28.28 23.27
CA PHE A 73 11.25 28.29 22.01
C PHE A 73 12.53 29.13 22.09
N ARG A 74 12.51 30.24 22.84
CA ARG A 74 13.69 31.09 23.07
C ARG A 74 14.69 30.48 24.04
N ASP A 75 14.19 29.87 25.12
CA ASP A 75 15.03 29.32 26.18
C ASP A 75 15.77 28.05 25.74
N ASP A 76 15.11 27.21 24.92
CA ASP A 76 15.70 25.98 24.39
C ASP A 76 15.27 25.72 22.93
N PRO A 77 15.84 26.46 21.96
CA PRO A 77 15.46 26.34 20.56
C PRO A 77 15.87 24.98 19.97
N VAL A 78 16.99 24.43 20.44
CA VAL A 78 17.53 23.17 19.92
C VAL A 78 16.64 22.01 20.32
N SER A 79 16.31 21.86 21.60
CA SER A 79 15.38 20.82 22.06
C SER A 79 14.02 20.95 21.39
N THR A 80 13.49 22.17 21.28
CA THR A 80 12.20 22.42 20.62
C THR A 80 12.22 22.00 19.15
N PHE A 81 13.31 22.26 18.43
CA PHE A 81 13.48 21.79 17.06
C PHE A 81 13.59 20.26 16.97
N LEU A 82 14.37 19.61 17.83
CA LEU A 82 14.51 18.14 17.83
C LEU A 82 13.16 17.45 18.12
N TRP A 83 12.38 17.95 19.08
CA TRP A 83 11.05 17.43 19.36
C TRP A 83 10.08 17.65 18.19
N GLY A 84 10.17 18.82 17.52
CA GLY A 84 9.40 19.08 16.31
C GLY A 84 9.76 18.13 15.17
N LEU A 85 11.06 17.87 14.95
CA LEU A 85 11.55 16.94 13.95
C LEU A 85 11.11 15.50 14.26
N LEU A 86 11.20 15.07 15.52
CA LEU A 86 10.74 13.76 15.95
C LEU A 86 9.23 13.61 15.73
N ALA A 87 8.43 14.60 16.12
CA ALA A 87 6.99 14.61 15.90
C ALA A 87 6.65 14.53 14.40
N PHE A 88 7.38 15.26 13.56
CA PHE A 88 7.23 15.20 12.11
C PHE A 88 7.52 13.80 11.56
N VAL A 89 8.64 13.18 11.96
CA VAL A 89 8.99 11.82 11.55
C VAL A 89 7.93 10.82 11.99
N VAL A 90 7.48 10.89 13.26
CA VAL A 90 6.42 10.01 13.79
C VAL A 90 5.13 10.19 12.99
N LEU A 91 4.75 11.42 12.67
CA LEU A 91 3.55 11.70 11.90
C LEU A 91 3.66 11.17 10.47
N VAL A 92 4.79 11.34 9.80
CA VAL A 92 5.03 10.81 8.44
C VAL A 92 4.99 9.29 8.44
N VAL A 93 5.75 8.63 9.32
CA VAL A 93 5.78 7.17 9.43
C VAL A 93 4.41 6.61 9.80
N GLY A 94 3.73 7.22 10.78
CA GLY A 94 2.39 6.85 11.19
C GLY A 94 1.38 6.98 10.05
N SER A 95 1.46 8.07 9.27
CA SER A 95 0.60 8.28 8.11
C SER A 95 0.81 7.22 7.03
N ILE A 96 2.07 6.91 6.71
CA ILE A 96 2.41 5.85 5.74
C ILE A 96 1.85 4.51 6.21
N LEU A 97 2.00 4.19 7.50
CA LEU A 97 1.51 2.94 8.07
C LEU A 97 -0.02 2.85 7.98
N ILE A 98 -0.74 3.90 8.35
CA ILE A 98 -2.20 3.94 8.29
C ILE A 98 -2.69 3.80 6.84
N ILE A 99 -2.11 4.54 5.90
CA ILE A 99 -2.46 4.47 4.48
C ILE A 99 -2.18 3.06 3.94
N THR A 100 -1.01 2.49 4.26
CA THR A 100 -0.65 1.13 3.85
C THR A 100 -1.62 0.12 4.43
N MET A 101 -2.05 0.26 5.68
CA MET A 101 -3.03 -0.62 6.31
C MET A 101 -4.39 -0.56 5.60
N ILE A 102 -4.87 0.66 5.30
CA ILE A 102 -6.13 0.89 4.60
C ILE A 102 -6.12 0.25 3.20
N VAL A 103 -4.97 0.21 2.52
CA VAL A 103 -4.84 -0.41 1.19
C VAL A 103 -4.61 -1.92 1.29
N THR A 104 -3.76 -2.35 2.22
CA THR A 104 -3.33 -3.75 2.36
C THR A 104 -4.47 -4.64 2.83
N ILE A 105 -5.29 -4.19 3.79
CA ILE A 105 -6.39 -5.03 4.31
C ILE A 105 -7.40 -5.40 3.21
N PRO A 106 -7.97 -4.45 2.43
CA PRO A 106 -8.84 -4.78 1.31
C PRO A 106 -8.14 -5.62 0.25
N ALA A 107 -6.89 -5.30 -0.09
CA ALA A 107 -6.12 -6.07 -1.07
C ALA A 107 -5.95 -7.52 -0.63
N MET A 108 -5.65 -7.75 0.64
CA MET A 108 -5.46 -9.08 1.22
C MET A 108 -6.77 -9.87 1.27
N LEU A 109 -7.92 -9.22 1.49
CA LEU A 109 -9.24 -9.86 1.40
C LEU A 109 -9.55 -10.30 -0.03
N VAL A 110 -9.36 -9.42 -1.01
CA VAL A 110 -9.60 -9.75 -2.43
C VAL A 110 -8.67 -10.89 -2.85
N PHE A 111 -7.38 -10.80 -2.51
CA PHE A 111 -6.41 -11.84 -2.80
C PHE A 111 -6.79 -13.18 -2.15
N GLY A 112 -7.18 -13.18 -0.87
CA GLY A 112 -7.60 -14.40 -0.17
C GLY A 112 -8.83 -15.06 -0.82
N ILE A 113 -9.84 -14.28 -1.18
CA ILE A 113 -11.07 -14.79 -1.81
C ILE A 113 -10.77 -15.37 -3.19
N VAL A 114 -10.09 -14.60 -4.04
CA VAL A 114 -9.78 -15.02 -5.42
C VAL A 114 -8.87 -16.24 -5.42
N GLY A 115 -7.84 -16.26 -4.56
CA GLY A 115 -6.95 -17.41 -4.40
C GLY A 115 -7.70 -18.66 -3.99
N ASN A 116 -8.58 -18.56 -2.98
CA ASN A 116 -9.37 -19.71 -2.54
C ASN A 116 -10.26 -20.26 -3.66
N ILE A 117 -10.89 -19.37 -4.45
CA ILE A 117 -11.71 -19.78 -5.59
C ILE A 117 -10.85 -20.51 -6.63
N ILE A 118 -9.69 -19.95 -7.01
CA ILE A 118 -8.76 -20.58 -7.96
C ILE A 118 -8.36 -21.97 -7.49
N ALA A 119 -8.02 -22.11 -6.21
CA ALA A 119 -7.65 -23.39 -5.64
C ALA A 119 -8.82 -24.40 -5.64
N CYS A 120 -10.04 -23.96 -5.31
CA CYS A 120 -11.24 -24.78 -5.40
C CYS A 120 -11.51 -25.25 -6.84
N VAL A 121 -11.40 -24.35 -7.82
CA VAL A 121 -11.54 -24.71 -9.25
C VAL A 121 -10.48 -25.73 -9.65
N GLY A 122 -9.21 -25.54 -9.23
CA GLY A 122 -8.13 -26.50 -9.48
C GLY A 122 -8.42 -27.89 -8.94
N ILE A 123 -8.91 -27.98 -7.70
CA ILE A 123 -9.31 -29.25 -7.08
C ILE A 123 -10.48 -29.87 -7.85
N GLY A 124 -11.48 -29.07 -8.20
CA GLY A 124 -12.63 -29.52 -8.97
C GLY A 124 -12.26 -30.04 -10.36
N MET A 125 -11.33 -29.36 -11.05
CA MET A 125 -10.84 -29.79 -12.36
C MET A 125 -10.08 -31.11 -12.26
N ALA A 126 -9.28 -31.29 -11.20
CA ALA A 126 -8.57 -32.54 -10.95
C ALA A 126 -9.52 -33.74 -10.70
N ILE A 127 -10.71 -33.50 -10.14
CA ILE A 127 -11.71 -34.53 -9.85
C ILE A 127 -12.62 -34.81 -11.05
N VAL A 128 -13.12 -33.76 -11.70
CA VAL A 128 -14.10 -33.85 -12.80
C VAL A 128 -13.42 -34.18 -14.13
N GLY A 129 -12.12 -33.89 -14.28
CA GLY A 129 -11.35 -34.19 -15.49
C GLY A 129 -11.68 -33.27 -16.68
N GLY A 130 -11.89 -31.98 -16.43
CA GLY A 130 -12.29 -31.01 -17.46
C GLY A 130 -11.13 -30.45 -18.30
N GLY A 131 -11.36 -30.30 -19.60
CA GLY A 131 -10.45 -29.63 -20.54
C GLY A 131 -10.68 -28.10 -20.60
N VAL A 132 -9.77 -27.38 -21.26
CA VAL A 132 -9.70 -25.89 -21.29
C VAL A 132 -11.00 -25.23 -21.82
N ASP A 133 -11.82 -25.95 -22.59
CA ASP A 133 -13.04 -25.42 -23.23
C ASP A 133 -14.34 -25.72 -22.45
N ASP A 134 -14.27 -26.41 -21.31
CA ASP A 134 -15.43 -26.77 -20.51
C ASP A 134 -15.89 -25.65 -19.54
N SER A 135 -17.18 -25.68 -19.18
CA SER A 135 -17.75 -24.76 -18.19
C SER A 135 -17.08 -24.92 -16.81
N LEU A 136 -16.38 -23.87 -16.36
CA LEU A 136 -15.70 -23.79 -15.05
C LEU A 136 -16.64 -23.87 -13.84
N LEU A 137 -17.96 -23.72 -14.05
CA LEU A 137 -18.96 -23.79 -12.98
C LEU A 137 -19.05 -25.19 -12.36
N LYS A 138 -18.91 -26.25 -13.16
CA LYS A 138 -18.96 -27.63 -12.67
C LYS A 138 -17.75 -27.96 -11.79
N PRO A 139 -16.49 -27.72 -12.23
CA PRO A 139 -15.31 -27.82 -11.35
C PRO A 139 -15.43 -26.97 -10.09
N LEU A 140 -15.85 -25.70 -10.20
CA LEU A 140 -16.00 -24.84 -9.04
C LEU A 140 -16.94 -25.43 -7.99
N ALA A 141 -18.13 -25.88 -8.41
CA ALA A 141 -19.11 -26.46 -7.49
C ALA A 141 -18.58 -27.72 -6.79
N VAL A 142 -17.89 -28.60 -7.54
CA VAL A 142 -17.32 -29.83 -6.98
C VAL A 142 -16.19 -29.52 -6.01
N GLY A 143 -15.25 -28.65 -6.38
CA GLY A 143 -14.16 -28.23 -5.52
C GLY A 143 -14.65 -27.56 -4.25
N LEU A 144 -15.61 -26.64 -4.35
CA LEU A 144 -16.20 -25.96 -3.21
C LEU A 144 -16.88 -26.96 -2.26
N LEU A 145 -17.60 -27.94 -2.80
CA LEU A 145 -18.27 -28.97 -2.01
C LEU A 145 -17.25 -29.82 -1.23
N VAL A 146 -16.17 -30.25 -1.88
CA VAL A 146 -15.10 -31.02 -1.22
C VAL A 146 -14.45 -30.20 -0.11
N VAL A 147 -14.05 -28.97 -0.40
CA VAL A 147 -13.41 -28.08 0.59
C VAL A 147 -14.33 -27.80 1.77
N THR A 148 -15.62 -27.56 1.52
CA THR A 148 -16.62 -27.32 2.56
C THR A 148 -16.81 -28.55 3.46
N LEU A 149 -16.82 -29.75 2.89
CA LEU A 149 -16.93 -31.00 3.64
C LEU A 149 -15.69 -31.24 4.52
N VAL A 150 -14.49 -31.03 3.98
CA VAL A 150 -13.24 -31.18 4.75
C VAL A 150 -13.13 -30.14 5.86
N SER A 151 -13.67 -28.94 5.63
CA SER A 151 -13.69 -27.86 6.61
C SER A 151 -14.54 -28.15 7.85
N GLN A 152 -15.44 -29.14 7.81
CA GLN A 152 -16.20 -29.57 8.99
C GLN A 152 -15.32 -30.26 10.04
N ILE A 153 -14.13 -30.70 9.67
CA ILE A 153 -13.19 -31.32 10.60
C ILE A 153 -12.27 -30.21 11.15
N PRO A 154 -12.28 -29.89 12.46
CA PRO A 154 -11.61 -28.68 12.97
C PRO A 154 -10.11 -28.62 12.69
N ILE A 155 -9.41 -29.76 12.79
CA ILE A 155 -7.94 -29.82 12.62
C ILE A 155 -7.58 -30.03 11.14
N LEU A 156 -8.23 -30.99 10.47
CA LEU A 156 -7.98 -31.29 9.06
C LEU A 156 -8.42 -30.14 8.15
N GLY A 157 -9.57 -29.54 8.44
CA GLY A 157 -10.09 -28.37 7.75
C GLY A 157 -9.13 -27.18 7.83
N LEU A 158 -8.53 -26.92 9.00
CA LEU A 158 -7.56 -25.83 9.14
C LEU A 158 -6.32 -26.06 8.27
N VAL A 159 -5.74 -27.25 8.34
CA VAL A 159 -4.53 -27.60 7.57
C VAL A 159 -4.82 -27.59 6.07
N VAL A 160 -5.93 -28.20 5.66
CA VAL A 160 -6.31 -28.28 4.24
C VAL A 160 -6.65 -26.90 3.69
N ASN A 161 -7.45 -26.10 4.38
CA ASN A 161 -7.73 -24.73 3.94
C ASN A 161 -6.48 -23.86 3.86
N PHE A 162 -5.53 -24.04 4.77
CA PHE A 162 -4.25 -23.35 4.71
C PHE A 162 -3.45 -23.74 3.46
N VAL A 163 -3.34 -25.05 3.16
CA VAL A 163 -2.66 -25.54 1.96
C VAL A 163 -3.35 -25.05 0.69
N ILE A 164 -4.68 -25.14 0.63
CA ILE A 164 -5.50 -24.68 -0.50
C ILE A 164 -5.33 -23.16 -0.70
N GLY A 165 -5.39 -22.38 0.38
CA GLY A 165 -5.15 -20.95 0.35
C GLY A 165 -3.76 -20.60 -0.18
N MET A 166 -2.72 -21.33 0.25
CA MET A 166 -1.36 -21.17 -0.25
C MET A 166 -1.21 -21.57 -1.73
N MET A 167 -1.88 -22.63 -2.16
CA MET A 167 -1.89 -23.05 -3.57
C MET A 167 -2.56 -22.00 -4.46
N GLY A 168 -3.71 -21.47 -4.04
CA GLY A 168 -4.43 -20.41 -4.73
C GLY A 168 -3.63 -19.10 -4.80
N ALA A 169 -3.05 -18.71 -3.67
CA ALA A 169 -2.14 -17.56 -3.58
C ALA A 169 -0.93 -17.72 -4.52
N GLY A 170 -0.28 -18.88 -4.47
CA GLY A 170 0.87 -19.20 -5.32
C GLY A 170 0.53 -19.22 -6.81
N ALA A 171 -0.64 -19.74 -7.18
CA ALA A 171 -1.13 -19.71 -8.55
C ALA A 171 -1.28 -18.27 -9.07
N MET A 172 -1.89 -17.37 -8.29
CA MET A 172 -1.99 -15.95 -8.67
C MET A 172 -0.61 -15.30 -8.82
N VAL A 173 0.31 -15.53 -7.88
CA VAL A 173 1.67 -14.96 -7.97
C VAL A 173 2.41 -15.47 -9.19
N ASN A 174 2.27 -16.76 -9.53
CA ASN A 174 2.86 -17.31 -10.75
C ASN A 174 2.25 -16.67 -12.00
N GLU A 175 0.93 -16.49 -12.06
CA GLU A 175 0.27 -15.82 -13.19
C GLU A 175 0.78 -14.37 -13.36
N PHE A 176 0.82 -13.59 -12.27
CA PHE A 176 1.36 -12.23 -12.27
C PHE A 176 2.83 -12.17 -12.70
N ARG A 177 3.64 -13.16 -12.29
CA ARG A 177 5.06 -13.25 -12.67
C ARG A 177 5.23 -13.56 -14.14
N ASP A 178 4.40 -14.45 -14.67
CA ASP A 178 4.49 -14.93 -16.06
C ASP A 178 3.89 -13.90 -17.06
N GLY A 179 3.33 -12.79 -16.54
CA GLY A 179 3.04 -11.58 -17.31
C GLY A 179 1.78 -11.66 -18.17
N ARG A 180 0.81 -12.49 -17.76
CA ARG A 180 -0.53 -12.57 -18.34
C ARG A 180 -1.57 -11.97 -17.40
#